data_AF-W4LSD5-F1
#
_entry.id   AF-W4LSD5-F1
#
_cell.length_a   1.000
_cell.length_b   1.000
_cell.length_c   1.000
_cell.angle_alpha   90.00
_cell.angle_beta   90.00
_cell.angle_gamma   90.00
#
_symmetry.space_group_name_H-M   'P 1'
#
loop_
_entity.id
_entity.type
_entity.pdbx_description
1 polymer ?
#
loop_
_entity_poly.entity_id
_entity_poly.type
_entity_poly.pdbx_seq_one_letter_code
_entity_poly.pdbx_strand_id
1 'polypeptide(L)' 'YKGYPFEVSIPSGLRVRGVVLTDQVKSLDWRSQRAELICELPSETVVEILAKLTLLLSAPV' A
#
# COMPACT_ATOMS: atom_id res chain seq x y z
N TYR A 1 -8.95 -6.76 -17.87
CA TYR A 1 -8.63 -6.65 -16.44
C TYR A 1 -7.24 -6.08 -16.33
N LYS A 2 -7.15 -4.77 -16.05
CA LYS A 2 -5.91 -4.00 -16.19
C LYS A 2 -4.99 -4.33 -15.02
N GLY A 3 -3.92 -5.08 -15.27
CA GLY A 3 -2.81 -5.26 -14.33
C GLY A 3 -2.05 -3.96 -14.16
N TYR A 4 -2.60 -3.05 -13.36
CA TYR A 4 -1.96 -1.77 -13.09
C TYR A 4 -0.67 -2.04 -12.31
N PRO A 5 0.49 -1.53 -12.78
CA PRO A 5 1.79 -1.95 -12.26
C PRO A 5 2.01 -1.60 -10.78
N PHE A 6 1.28 -0.63 -10.26
CA PHE A 6 1.40 -0.11 -8.89
C PHE A 6 0.34 -0.64 -7.92
N GLU A 7 -0.52 -1.56 -8.36
CA GLU A 7 -1.42 -2.32 -7.48
C GLU A 7 -0.66 -3.45 -6.76
N VAL A 8 -0.88 -3.59 -5.46
CA VAL A 8 -0.45 -4.75 -4.66
C VAL A 8 -1.68 -5.39 -4.02
N SER A 9 -1.90 -6.68 -4.27
CA SER A 9 -3.09 -7.37 -3.76
C SER A 9 -2.98 -7.64 -2.26
N ILE A 10 -4.07 -7.39 -1.52
CA ILE A 10 -4.17 -7.77 -0.11
C ILE A 10 -4.48 -9.28 -0.05
N PRO A 11 -3.69 -10.09 0.65
CA PRO A 11 -3.93 -11.52 0.79
C PRO A 11 -5.30 -11.83 1.38
N SER A 12 -5.90 -12.94 0.94
CA SER A 12 -7.14 -13.45 1.53
C SER A 12 -6.93 -13.85 3.00
N GLY A 13 -7.99 -13.80 3.81
CA GLY A 13 -7.94 -14.18 5.23
C GLY A 13 -7.68 -13.03 6.19
N LEU A 14 -7.50 -11.81 5.68
CA LEU A 14 -7.38 -10.59 6.48
C LEU A 14 -8.73 -9.89 6.66
N ARG A 15 -8.77 -8.96 7.62
CA ARG A 15 -9.99 -8.18 7.96
C ARG A 15 -10.46 -7.28 6.81
N VAL A 16 -9.56 -6.92 5.88
CA VAL A 16 -9.86 -6.10 4.70
C VAL A 16 -9.55 -6.85 3.40
N ARG A 17 -10.24 -6.48 2.32
CA ARG A 17 -10.03 -7.02 0.97
C ARG A 17 -9.82 -5.86 0.00
N GLY A 18 -9.00 -6.09 -1.02
CA GLY A 18 -8.75 -5.11 -2.08
C GLY A 18 -7.29 -5.08 -2.49
N VAL A 19 -6.85 -3.92 -2.94
CA VAL A 19 -5.49 -3.65 -3.41
C VAL A 19 -4.95 -2.39 -2.73
N VAL A 20 -3.64 -2.36 -2.50
CA VAL A 20 -2.91 -1.14 -2.12
C VAL A 20 -2.43 -0.46 -3.41
N LEU A 21 -2.76 0.82 -3.57
CA LEU A 21 -2.30 1.64 -4.69
C LEU A 21 -1.03 2.40 -4.27
N THR A 22 0.12 1.93 -4.73
CA THR A 22 1.43 2.46 -4.29
C THR A 22 1.74 3.84 -4.85
N ASP A 23 1.07 4.25 -5.92
CA ASP A 23 1.14 5.58 -6.55
C ASP A 23 0.26 6.63 -5.86
N GLN A 24 -0.72 6.21 -5.05
CA GLN A 24 -1.62 7.10 -4.32
C GLN A 24 -1.14 7.41 -2.90
N VAL A 25 0.19 7.41 -2.69
CA VAL A 25 0.81 7.68 -1.39
C VAL A 25 0.53 9.12 -0.92
N LYS A 26 0.23 9.28 0.39
CA LYS A 26 -0.06 10.58 1.01
C LYS A 26 0.56 10.66 2.41
N SER A 27 1.07 11.83 2.78
CA SER A 27 1.44 12.13 4.16
C SER A 27 0.19 12.56 4.94
N LEU A 28 -0.11 11.87 6.04
CA LEU A 28 -1.33 12.09 6.83
C LEU A 28 -1.01 12.12 8.32
N ASP A 29 -1.63 13.04 9.05
CA ASP A 29 -1.61 13.02 10.53
C ASP A 29 -2.64 12.02 11.05
N TRP A 30 -2.15 10.82 11.42
CA TRP A 30 -2.98 9.73 11.90
C TRP A 30 -3.67 10.04 13.24
N ARG A 31 -3.13 10.95 14.08
CA ARG A 31 -3.73 11.30 15.38
C ARG A 31 -4.94 12.20 15.19
N SER A 32 -4.77 13.26 14.40
CA SER A 32 -5.87 14.18 14.08
C SER A 32 -7.00 13.48 13.32
N GLN A 33 -6.66 12.48 12.48
CA GLN A 33 -7.63 11.66 11.75
C GLN A 33 -8.18 10.46 12.55
N ARG A 34 -7.72 10.25 13.80
CA ARG A 34 -8.13 9.14 14.67
C ARG A 34 -8.05 7.77 13.99
N ALA A 35 -6.96 7.53 13.27
CA ALA A 35 -6.76 6.25 12.60
C ALA A 35 -6.56 5.12 13.62
N GLU A 36 -7.21 3.99 13.40
CA GLU A 36 -7.10 2.79 14.23
C GLU A 36 -6.48 1.64 13.41
N LEU A 37 -5.74 0.76 14.08
CA LEU A 37 -5.14 -0.42 13.45
C LEU A 37 -6.22 -1.45 13.12
N ILE A 38 -6.43 -1.72 11.83
CA ILE A 38 -7.43 -2.70 11.37
C ILE A 38 -6.86 -4.12 11.35
N CYS A 39 -5.71 -4.31 10.71
CA CYS A 39 -4.95 -5.56 10.66
C CYS A 39 -3.50 -5.29 10.21
N GLU A 40 -2.64 -6.26 10.40
CA GLU A 40 -1.28 -6.27 9.86
C GLU A 40 -1.25 -7.01 8.51
N LEU A 41 -0.39 -6.56 7.60
CA LEU A 41 -0.12 -7.27 6.35
C LEU A 41 1.10 -8.19 6.54
N PRO A 42 1.18 -9.33 5.83
CA PRO A 42 2.39 -10.13 5.76
C PRO A 42 3.59 -9.31 5.29
N SER A 43 4.78 -9.64 5.80
CA SER A 43 6.02 -8.92 5.48
C SER A 43 6.33 -8.90 3.99
N GLU A 44 6.08 -10.00 3.28
CA GLU A 44 6.22 -10.10 1.82
C GLU A 44 5.38 -9.06 1.07
N THR A 45 4.13 -8.84 1.50
CA THR A 45 3.23 -7.84 0.91
C THR A 45 3.74 -6.43 1.17
N VAL A 46 4.23 -6.15 2.38
CA VAL A 46 4.82 -4.84 2.74
C VAL A 46 6.09 -4.57 1.93
N VAL A 47 6.94 -5.58 1.73
CA VAL A 47 8.15 -5.45 0.90
C VAL A 47 7.80 -5.12 -0.55
N GLU A 48 6.79 -5.76 -1.14
CA GLU A 48 6.33 -5.45 -2.49
C GLU A 48 5.83 -3.99 -2.60
N ILE A 49 5.05 -3.53 -1.62
CA ILE A 49 4.54 -2.15 -1.55
C ILE A 49 5.71 -1.15 -1.55
N LEU A 50 6.70 -1.36 -0.69
CA LEU A 50 7.86 -0.48 -0.58
C LEU A 50 8.73 -0.49 -1.84
N ALA A 51 8.91 -1.65 -2.47
CA ALA A 51 9.66 -1.76 -3.73
C ALA A 51 9.00 -0.93 -4.84
N LYS A 52 7.68 -1.06 -5.04
CA LYS A 52 6.93 -0.30 -6.03
C LYS A 52 6.90 1.20 -5.73
N LEU A 53 6.74 1.58 -4.46
CA LEU A 53 6.81 2.98 -4.03
C LEU A 53 8.19 3.61 -4.31
N THR A 54 9.27 2.85 -4.07
CA THR A 54 10.64 3.34 -4.31
C THR A 54 10.89 3.65 -5.78
N LEU A 55 10.29 2.88 -6.70
CA LEU A 55 10.37 3.14 -8.14
C LEU A 55 9.76 4.50 -8.51
N LEU A 56 8.68 4.92 -7.85
CA LEU A 56 8.03 6.20 -8.09
C LEU A 56 8.81 7.37 -7.52
N LEU A 57 9.43 7.18 -6.35
CA LEU A 57 10.19 8.24 -5.67
C LEU A 57 11.60 8.45 -6.26
N SER A 58 12.16 7.41 -6.89
CA SER A 58 13.48 7.45 -7.52
C SER A 58 13.43 7.74 -9.01
N ALA A 59 12.23 7.85 -9.59
CA ALA A 59 12.07 8.23 -10.99
C ALA A 59 12.44 9.72 -11.15
N PRO A 60 13.22 10.08 -12.19
CA PRO A 60 13.45 11.49 -12.50
C PRO A 60 12.11 12.16 -12.84
N VAL A 61 11.85 13.30 -12.20
CA VAL A 61 10.67 14.15 -12.42
C VAL A 61 10.75 14.81 -13.79
#